data_AF-A6UTR4-F1
#
_entry.id   AF-A6UTR4-F1
#
_cell.length_a   1.000
_cell.length_b   1.000
_cell.length_c   1.000
_cell.angle_alpha   90.00
_cell.angle_beta   90.00
_cell.angle_gamma   90.00
#
_symmetry.space_group_name_H-M   'P 1'
#
loop_
_entity.id
_entity.type
_entity.pdbx_description
1 polymer ?
#
loop_
_entity_poly.entity_id
_entity_poly.type
_entity_poly.pdbx_seq_one_letter_code
_entity_poly.pdbx_strand_id
1 'polypeptide(L)' 'MDEIDAIAINMLINAPLMSEKEMKYATNRLKIMAKKKILNKRAKRFLNNKNRLGGFHLTNEINNILDYWADEAYIISMKL' A
#
# COMPACT_ATOMS: atom_id res chain seq x y z
N MET A 1 8.73 8.15 0.35
CA MET A 1 7.29 7.78 0.30
C MET A 1 6.58 8.65 -0.71
N ASP A 2 5.62 8.10 -1.44
CA ASP A 2 4.64 8.90 -2.19
C ASP A 2 3.38 9.18 -1.35
N GLU A 3 2.46 9.97 -1.89
CA GLU A 3 1.22 10.36 -1.23
C GLU A 3 0.34 9.16 -0.83
N ILE A 4 0.34 8.09 -1.64
CA ILE A 4 -0.43 6.88 -1.34
C ILE A 4 0.15 6.19 -0.10
N ASP A 5 1.48 6.16 0.03
CA ASP A 5 2.14 5.62 1.22
C ASP A 5 1.76 6.41 2.48
N ALA A 6 1.80 7.74 2.42
CA ALA A 6 1.49 8.59 3.56
C ALA A 6 0.04 8.39 4.06
N ILE A 7 -0.92 8.31 3.13
CA ILE A 7 -2.33 8.07 3.48
C ILE A 7 -2.52 6.68 4.11
N ALA A 8 -1.90 5.66 3.54
CA ALA A 8 -2.02 4.28 4.04
C ALA A 8 -1.42 4.12 5.43
N ILE A 9 -0.23 4.68 5.67
CA ILE A 9 0.45 4.63 6.96
C ILE A 9 -0.34 5.39 8.02
N ASN A 10 -0.84 6.59 7.71
CA ASN A 10 -1.68 7.34 8.65
C ASN A 10 -2.98 6.59 9.00
N MET A 11 -3.58 5.89 8.03
CA MET A 11 -4.74 5.03 8.29
C MET A 11 -4.38 3.89 9.25
N LEU A 12 -3.22 3.27 9.10
CA LEU A 12 -2.76 2.17 9.96
C LEU A 12 -2.34 2.62 11.35
N ILE A 13 -1.75 3.80 11.51
CA ILE A 13 -1.44 4.39 12.82
C ILE A 13 -2.71 4.54 13.67
N ASN A 14 -3.83 4.90 13.04
CA ASN A 14 -5.11 5.07 13.71
C ASN A 14 -5.90 3.75 13.85
N ALA A 15 -5.41 2.63 13.32
CA ALA A 15 -6.09 1.34 13.34
C ALA A 15 -6.52 0.87 14.75
N PRO A 16 -5.72 1.05 15.82
CA PRO A 16 -6.14 0.65 17.17
C PRO A 16 -7.38 1.39 17.69
N LEU A 17 -7.73 2.55 17.11
CA LEU A 17 -8.88 3.37 17.51
C LEU A 17 -10.13 3.09 16.67
N MET A 18 -10.01 2.26 15.63
CA MET A 18 -11.10 1.98 14.71
C MET A 18 -12.06 0.93 15.27
N SER A 19 -13.36 1.13 15.06
CA SER A 19 -14.36 0.08 15.21
C SER A 19 -14.14 -1.05 14.20
N GLU A 20 -14.74 -2.22 14.43
CA GLU A 20 -14.69 -3.35 13.50
C GLU A 20 -15.15 -2.96 12.08
N LYS A 21 -16.20 -2.14 11.98
CA LYS A 21 -16.74 -1.64 10.71
C LYS A 21 -15.71 -0.75 9.99
N GLU A 22 -15.06 0.14 10.72
CA GLU A 22 -14.02 1.03 10.18
C GLU A 22 -12.79 0.24 9.75
N MET A 23 -12.38 -0.77 10.54
CA MET A 23 -11.28 -1.67 10.21
C MET A 23 -11.54 -2.46 8.92
N LYS A 24 -12.76 -2.99 8.76
CA LYS A 24 -13.17 -3.68 7.53
C LYS A 24 -13.16 -2.74 6.32
N TYR A 25 -13.52 -1.48 6.52
CA TYR A 25 -13.42 -0.47 5.46
C TYR A 25 -11.96 -0.13 5.12
N ALA A 26 -11.13 0.09 6.14
CA ALA A 26 -9.72 0.42 6.01
C ALA A 26 -8.95 -0.68 5.26
N THR A 27 -9.12 -1.94 5.67
CA THR A 27 -8.49 -3.11 5.01
C THR A 27 -8.84 -3.21 3.52
N ASN A 28 -10.10 -2.99 3.15
CA ASN A 28 -10.50 -2.96 1.74
C ASN A 28 -9.88 -1.77 0.99
N ARG A 29 -9.82 -0.60 1.63
CA ARG A 29 -9.26 0.60 1.02
C ARG A 29 -7.75 0.47 0.80
N LEU A 30 -7.02 -0.09 1.75
CA LEU A 30 -5.58 -0.39 1.64
C LEU A 30 -5.29 -1.34 0.46
N LYS A 31 -6.08 -2.42 0.29
CA LYS A 31 -5.94 -3.33 -0.86
C LYS A 31 -6.14 -2.62 -2.20
N ILE A 32 -7.11 -1.71 -2.29
CA ILE A 32 -7.37 -0.91 -3.49
C ILE A 32 -6.20 0.05 -3.77
N MET A 33 -5.70 0.73 -2.73
CA MET A 33 -4.57 1.65 -2.83
C MET A 33 -3.29 0.94 -3.28
N ALA A 34 -2.99 -0.24 -2.72
CA ALA A 34 -1.83 -1.04 -3.11
C ALA A 34 -1.89 -1.44 -4.59
N LYS A 35 -3.07 -1.92 -5.05
CA LYS A 35 -3.31 -2.20 -6.48
C LYS A 35 -3.08 -0.98 -7.36
N LYS A 36 -3.61 0.19 -6.97
CA LYS A 36 -3.44 1.44 -7.72
C LYS A 36 -1.96 1.85 -7.79
N LYS A 37 -1.21 1.72 -6.70
CA LYS A 37 0.24 2.02 -6.66
C LYS A 37 1.02 1.15 -7.63
N ILE A 38 0.71 -0.15 -7.69
CA ILE A 38 1.32 -1.09 -8.65
C ILE A 38 1.02 -0.67 -10.08
N LEU A 39 -0.25 -0.38 -10.41
CA LEU A 39 -0.64 0.04 -11.75
C LEU A 39 0.05 1.33 -12.17
N ASN A 40 0.14 2.31 -11.27
CA ASN A 40 0.86 3.57 -11.52
C ASN A 40 2.35 3.33 -11.79
N LYS A 41 3.00 2.45 -11.01
CA LYS A 41 4.40 2.06 -11.20
C LYS A 41 4.61 1.36 -12.54
N ARG A 42 3.67 0.50 -12.94
CA ARG A 42 3.68 -0.17 -14.26
C ARG A 42 3.52 0.84 -15.38
N ALA A 43 2.52 1.72 -15.32
CA ALA A 43 2.32 2.78 -16.31
C ALA A 43 3.57 3.65 -16.49
N LYS A 44 4.21 4.06 -15.38
CA LYS A 44 5.50 4.78 -15.42
C LYS A 44 6.61 3.95 -16.08
N ARG A 45 6.71 2.65 -15.80
CA ARG A 45 7.70 1.76 -16.43
C ARG A 45 7.46 1.58 -17.93
N PHE A 46 6.21 1.41 -18.37
CA PHE A 46 5.87 1.32 -19.78
C PHE A 46 6.20 2.60 -20.54
N LEU A 47 5.90 3.76 -19.95
CA LEU A 47 6.29 5.06 -20.51
C LEU A 47 7.82 5.18 -20.62
N ASN A 48 8.56 4.66 -19.64
CA ASN A 48 10.03 4.76 -19.59
C ASN A 48 10.77 3.63 -20.34
N ASN A 49 10.12 2.52 -20.70
CA ASN A 49 10.79 1.35 -21.27
C ASN A 49 9.81 0.49 -22.07
N LYS A 50 9.87 0.55 -23.41
CA LYS A 50 8.90 -0.12 -24.31
C LYS A 50 8.98 -1.66 -24.29
N ASN A 51 10.08 -2.26 -23.81
CA ASN A 51 10.42 -3.66 -24.15
C ASN A 51 10.76 -4.57 -22.95
N ARG A 52 9.98 -4.57 -21.85
CA ARG A 52 10.06 -5.66 -20.85
C ARG A 52 8.72 -5.92 -20.18
N LEU A 53 8.04 -6.99 -20.61
CA LEU A 53 6.94 -7.60 -19.88
C LEU A 53 7.35 -9.01 -19.44
N GLY A 54 7.85 -9.12 -18.21
CA GLY A 54 8.03 -10.41 -17.53
C GLY A 54 6.77 -10.78 -16.76
N GLY A 55 6.51 -12.09 -16.62
CA GLY A 55 5.38 -12.61 -15.83
C GLY A 55 5.46 -12.15 -14.38
N PHE A 56 4.33 -11.67 -13.85
CA PHE A 56 4.28 -11.02 -12.55
C PHE A 56 3.14 -11.56 -11.67
N HIS A 57 3.45 -11.91 -10.42
CA HIS A 57 2.45 -12.35 -9.44
C HIS A 57 1.91 -11.15 -8.64
N LEU A 58 0.76 -10.63 -9.07
CA LEU A 58 0.15 -9.39 -8.53
C LEU A 58 -0.12 -9.47 -7.02
N THR A 59 -0.46 -10.64 -6.51
CA THR A 59 -0.76 -10.90 -5.09
C THR A 59 0.47 -10.68 -4.20
N ASN A 60 1.64 -11.18 -4.58
CA ASN A 60 2.88 -10.97 -3.83
C ASN A 60 3.28 -9.50 -3.81
N GLU A 61 3.09 -8.78 -4.93
CA GLU A 61 3.36 -7.35 -5.02
C GLU A 61 2.45 -6.53 -4.10
N ILE A 62 1.18 -6.92 -3.96
CA ILE A 62 0.23 -6.29 -3.04
C ILE A 62 0.66 -6.52 -1.60
N ASN A 63 0.96 -7.78 -1.23
CA ASN A 63 1.34 -8.11 0.15
C ASN A 63 2.59 -7.34 0.57
N ASN A 64 3.63 -7.29 -0.28
CA ASN A 64 4.84 -6.52 0.03
C ASN A 64 4.57 -5.03 0.29
N ILE A 65 3.58 -4.44 -0.38
CA ILE A 65 3.19 -3.04 -0.14
C ILE A 65 2.46 -2.90 1.20
N LEU A 66 1.56 -3.84 1.50
CA LEU A 66 0.81 -3.84 2.76
C LEU A 66 1.73 -4.06 3.96
N ASP A 67 2.66 -5.02 3.86
CA ASP A 67 3.65 -5.31 4.90
C ASP A 67 4.53 -4.08 5.15
N TYR A 68 5.05 -3.45 4.09
CA TYR A 68 5.81 -2.21 4.20
C TYR A 68 5.02 -1.10 4.93
N TRP A 69 3.74 -0.89 4.59
CA TRP A 69 2.93 0.13 5.28
C TRP A 69 2.68 -0.22 6.75
N ALA A 70 2.50 -1.50 7.07
CA ALA A 70 2.31 -1.96 8.45
C ALA A 70 3.59 -1.75 9.28
N ASP A 71 4.75 -2.11 8.73
CA ASP A 71 6.05 -1.93 9.38
C ASP A 71 6.33 -0.45 9.65
N GLU A 72 6.13 0.41 8.67
CA GLU A 72 6.33 1.86 8.83
C GLU A 72 5.36 2.46 9.84
N ALA A 73 4.08 2.06 9.81
CA ALA A 73 3.09 2.52 10.79
C ALA A 73 3.46 2.10 12.22
N TYR A 74 3.93 0.87 12.39
CA TYR A 74 4.41 0.36 13.67
C TYR A 74 5.62 1.15 14.16
N ILE A 75 6.65 1.33 13.33
CA ILE A 75 7.85 2.09 13.67
C ILE A 75 7.50 3.52 14.09
N ILE A 76 6.55 4.16 13.40
CA ILE A 76 6.10 5.52 13.74
C ILE A 76 5.36 5.51 15.07
N SER A 77 4.43 4.56 15.29
CA SER A 77 3.68 4.47 16.55
C SER A 77 4.57 4.24 17.78
N MET A 78 5.74 3.61 17.60
CA MET A 78 6.71 3.38 18.68
C MET A 78 7.56 4.61 19.02
N LYS A 79 7.51 5.66 18.20
CA LYS A 79 8.27 6.91 18.38
C LYS A 79 7.41 8.07 18.89
N LEU A 80 6.09 7.89 18.92
CA LEU A 80 5.10 8.84 19.44
C LEU A 80 4.89 8.61 20.93
#